data_AF-A4GKH6-F1
#
_entry.id   AF-A4GKH6-F1
#
_cell.length_a   1.000
_cell.length_b   1.000
_cell.length_c   1.000
_cell.angle_alpha   90.00
_cell.angle_beta   90.00
_cell.angle_gamma   90.00
#
_symmetry.space_group_name_H-M   'P 1'
#
loop_
_entity.id
_entity.type
_entity.pdbx_description
1 polymer ?
#
loop_
_entity_poly.entity_id
_entity_poly.type
_entity_poly.pdbx_seq_one_letter_code
_entity_poly.pdbx_strand_id
1 'polypeptide(L)'
;KRDEELILPINSSISVTIDPTALCATTTVAVSPSFERDRLWLNGKEVPMDNVRYQNCLRIMRERARDVAADGQGSPAVSRSDWQALKVHIASC
;
A
#
# COMPACT_ATOMS: atom_id res chain seq x y z
N LYS A 1 23.94 -4.93 -0.99
CA LYS A 1 22.79 -5.85 -1.22
C LYS A 1 23.24 -6.91 -2.20
N ARG A 2 22.73 -8.14 -2.14
CA ARG A 2 23.06 -9.16 -3.15
C ARG A 2 22.29 -8.92 -4.45
N ASP A 3 21.07 -8.39 -4.33
CA ASP A 3 20.23 -7.98 -5.46
C ASP A 3 19.51 -6.68 -5.08
N GLU A 4 19.66 -5.63 -5.87
CA GLU A 4 19.05 -4.31 -5.57
C GLU A 4 17.61 -4.20 -6.05
N GLU A 5 17.25 -4.89 -7.13
CA GLU A 5 15.92 -4.87 -7.73
C GLU A 5 14.94 -5.67 -6.88
N LEU A 6 15.35 -6.86 -6.45
CA LEU A 6 14.58 -7.73 -5.55
C LEU A 6 14.75 -7.36 -4.07
N ILE A 7 15.64 -6.42 -3.75
CA ILE A 7 15.95 -5.98 -2.38
C ILE A 7 16.45 -7.17 -1.51
N LEU A 8 17.33 -8.01 -2.04
CA LEU A 8 17.88 -9.15 -1.31
C LEU A 8 19.12 -8.75 -0.50
N PRO A 9 19.13 -8.98 0.82
CA PRO A 9 20.30 -8.70 1.64
C PRO A 9 21.41 -9.74 1.39
N ILE A 10 22.65 -9.40 1.74
CA ILE A 10 23.80 -10.33 1.63
C ILE A 10 23.72 -11.38 2.74
N ASN A 11 23.31 -10.95 3.94
CA ASN A 11 23.23 -11.77 5.13
C ASN A 11 21.85 -11.63 5.77
N SER A 12 21.43 -12.63 6.53
CA SER A 12 20.26 -12.54 7.41
C SER A 12 20.48 -11.49 8.49
N SER A 13 19.39 -10.90 8.97
CA SER A 13 19.40 -9.94 10.09
C SER A 13 18.45 -10.39 11.20
N ILE A 14 18.72 -9.94 12.42
CA ILE A 14 17.82 -10.06 13.57
C ILE A 14 17.46 -8.65 14.05
N SER A 15 16.21 -8.43 14.45
CA SER A 15 15.71 -7.14 14.91
C SER A 15 14.80 -7.31 16.12
N VAL A 16 14.74 -6.30 16.98
CA VAL A 16 13.77 -6.19 18.07
C VAL A 16 12.77 -5.10 17.71
N THR A 17 11.48 -5.41 17.78
CA THR A 17 10.41 -4.43 17.58
C THR A 17 10.29 -3.56 18.84
N ILE A 18 10.33 -2.24 18.67
CA ILE A 18 10.19 -1.26 19.75
C ILE A 18 8.70 -1.05 20.06
N ASP A 19 8.39 -0.66 21.29
CA ASP A 19 7.03 -0.31 21.71
C ASP A 19 6.45 0.82 20.82
N PRO A 20 5.26 0.63 20.19
CA PRO A 20 4.64 1.63 19.32
C PRO A 20 4.29 2.95 20.03
N THR A 21 4.16 2.94 21.36
CA THR A 21 3.95 4.16 22.16
C THR A 21 5.21 5.04 22.21
N ALA A 22 6.39 4.43 22.04
CA ALA A 22 7.67 5.15 22.00
C ALA A 22 8.06 5.56 20.58
N LEU A 23 7.86 4.68 19.58
CA LEU A 23 8.15 4.99 18.18
C LEU A 23 7.26 4.17 17.23
N CYS A 24 6.44 4.86 16.44
CA CYS A 24 5.64 4.24 15.38
C CYS A 24 5.47 5.20 14.20
N ALA A 25 4.98 4.65 13.08
CA ALA A 25 4.44 5.43 11.97
C ALA A 25 2.97 5.06 11.82
N THR A 26 2.08 6.05 11.79
CA THR A 26 0.65 5.84 11.57
C THR A 26 0.36 6.07 10.10
N THR A 27 -0.32 5.13 9.44
CA THR A 27 -0.67 5.24 8.01
C THR A 27 -2.17 5.07 7.83
N THR A 28 -2.80 6.01 7.16
CA THR A 28 -4.19 5.97 6.72
C THR A 28 -4.25 5.76 5.23
N VAL A 29 -5.10 4.85 4.78
CA VAL A 29 -5.28 4.51 3.37
C VAL A 29 -6.75 4.64 3.00
N ALA A 30 -7.03 5.29 1.88
CA ALA A 30 -8.37 5.40 1.32
C ALA A 30 -8.34 4.99 -0.16
N VAL A 31 -9.41 4.33 -0.60
CA VAL A 31 -9.61 3.92 -1.98
C VAL A 31 -10.99 4.40 -2.41
N SER A 32 -11.08 5.02 -3.58
CA SER A 32 -12.35 5.52 -4.11
C SER A 32 -12.32 5.53 -5.65
N PRO A 33 -13.45 5.23 -6.33
CA PRO A 33 -13.60 5.46 -7.76
C PRO A 33 -13.48 6.94 -8.15
N SER A 34 -13.73 7.87 -7.22
CA SER A 34 -13.63 9.31 -7.46
C SER A 34 -12.20 9.85 -7.45
N PHE A 35 -11.20 9.02 -7.11
CA PHE A 35 -9.81 9.42 -7.11
C PHE A 35 -9.22 9.29 -8.50
N GLU A 36 -8.60 10.36 -9.01
CA GLU A 36 -8.05 10.40 -10.36
C GLU A 36 -6.69 9.70 -10.49
N ARG A 37 -5.88 9.72 -9.42
CA ARG A 37 -4.53 9.17 -9.40
C ARG A 37 -4.15 8.64 -8.02
N ASP A 38 -3.12 7.79 -7.98
CA ASP A 38 -2.55 7.35 -6.72
C ASP A 38 -1.72 8.50 -6.09
N ARG A 39 -1.90 8.75 -4.79
CA ARG A 39 -1.24 9.86 -4.07
C ARG A 39 -0.72 9.42 -2.70
N LEU A 40 0.43 9.94 -2.32
CA LEU A 40 1.10 9.64 -1.05
C LEU A 40 1.46 10.95 -0.34
N TRP A 41 1.15 11.04 0.94
CA TRP A 41 1.57 12.13 1.81
C TRP A 41 2.41 11.57 2.96
N LEU A 42 3.57 12.19 3.20
CA LEU A 42 4.43 11.89 4.34
C LEU A 42 4.54 13.15 5.20
N ASN A 43 4.14 13.06 6.47
CA ASN A 43 4.14 14.18 7.40
C ASN A 43 3.42 15.42 6.84
N GLY A 44 2.27 15.19 6.19
CA GLY A 44 1.44 16.24 5.56
C GLY A 44 1.96 16.77 4.22
N LYS A 45 3.11 16.33 3.72
CA LYS A 45 3.66 16.75 2.43
C LYS A 45 3.43 15.69 1.36
N GLU A 46 2.84 16.09 0.24
CA GLU A 46 2.67 15.18 -0.90
C GLU A 46 4.04 14.82 -1.47
N VAL A 47 4.26 13.52 -1.70
CA VAL A 47 5.47 13.00 -2.31
C VAL A 47 5.12 12.27 -3.60
N PRO A 48 5.99 12.32 -4.62
CA PRO A 48 5.72 11.66 -5.88
C PRO A 48 5.72 10.13 -5.67
N MET A 49 4.73 9.47 -6.29
CA MET A 49 4.56 8.03 -6.21
C MET A 49 5.21 7.30 -7.41
N ASP A 50 6.01 8.00 -8.20
CA ASP A 50 6.75 7.46 -9.35
C ASP A 50 7.88 6.50 -8.97
N ASN A 51 8.29 6.49 -7.69
CA ASN A 51 9.32 5.59 -7.20
C ASN A 51 8.93 4.11 -7.42
N VAL A 52 9.83 3.36 -8.07
CA VAL A 52 9.67 1.92 -8.36
C VAL A 52 9.30 1.09 -7.13
N ARG A 53 9.76 1.48 -5.93
CA ARG A 53 9.42 0.78 -4.69
C ARG A 53 7.94 0.88 -4.36
N TYR A 54 7.35 2.08 -4.45
CA TYR A 54 5.93 2.28 -4.19
C TYR A 54 5.08 1.57 -5.23
N GLN A 55 5.45 1.69 -6.51
CA GLN A 55 4.76 1.02 -7.61
C GLN A 55 4.79 -0.50 -7.47
N ASN A 56 5.93 -1.09 -7.12
CA ASN A 56 6.04 -2.53 -6.89
C ASN A 56 5.18 -3.00 -5.71
N CYS A 57 5.17 -2.28 -4.60
CA CYS A 57 4.32 -2.60 -3.46
C CYS A 57 2.83 -2.56 -3.85
N LEU A 58 2.39 -1.47 -4.48
CA LEU A 58 0.99 -1.31 -4.90
C LEU A 58 0.55 -2.35 -5.94
N ARG A 59 1.41 -2.65 -6.91
CA ARG A 59 1.15 -3.68 -7.91
C ARG A 59 0.89 -5.04 -7.26
N ILE A 60 1.77 -5.48 -6.36
CA ILE A 60 1.62 -6.77 -5.67
C ILE A 60 0.37 -6.76 -4.76
N MET A 61 0.06 -5.64 -4.09
CA MET A 61 -1.17 -5.52 -3.30
C MET A 61 -2.42 -5.67 -4.17
N ARG A 62 -2.49 -4.99 -5.32
CA ARG A 62 -3.59 -5.09 -6.29
C ARG A 62 -3.72 -6.51 -6.87
N GLU A 63 -2.60 -7.14 -7.23
CA GLU A 63 -2.58 -8.52 -7.77
C GLU A 63 -3.13 -9.55 -6.76
N ARG A 64 -2.88 -9.33 -5.46
CA ARG A 64 -3.30 -10.19 -4.36
C ARG A 64 -4.66 -9.83 -3.77
N ALA A 65 -5.19 -8.66 -4.11
CA ALA A 65 -6.50 -8.21 -3.66
C ALA A 65 -7.58 -9.20 -4.09
N ARG A 66 -8.60 -9.34 -3.24
CA ARG A 66 -9.72 -10.27 -3.44
C ARG A 66 -11.02 -9.50 -3.46
N ASP A 67 -12.08 -10.21 -3.83
CA ASP A 67 -13.42 -9.68 -3.80
C ASP A 67 -13.79 -9.26 -2.36
N VAL A 68 -14.34 -8.06 -2.21
CA VAL A 68 -14.90 -7.56 -0.96
C VAL A 68 -16.41 -7.63 -1.09
N ALA A 69 -17.06 -8.37 -0.21
CA ALA A 69 -18.51 -8.50 -0.19
C ALA A 69 -19.18 -7.17 0.21
N ALA A 70 -20.32 -6.86 -0.40
CA ALA A 70 -21.20 -5.83 0.13
C ALA A 70 -21.92 -6.38 1.36
N ASP A 71 -22.12 -5.56 2.39
CA ASP A 71 -22.95 -5.94 3.54
C ASP A 71 -24.38 -6.22 3.06
N GLY A 72 -24.71 -7.50 2.88
CA GLY A 72 -26.06 -7.98 2.63
C GLY A 72 -26.46 -8.33 1.18
N GLN A 73 -25.56 -8.35 0.19
CA GLN A 73 -25.89 -8.76 -1.19
C GLN A 73 -24.91 -9.82 -1.74
N GLY A 74 -25.44 -10.76 -2.53
CA GLY A 74 -24.67 -11.88 -3.11
C GLY A 74 -23.67 -11.50 -4.20
N SER A 75 -23.44 -10.20 -4.45
CA SER A 75 -22.43 -9.67 -5.35
C SER A 75 -21.37 -8.86 -4.57
N PRO A 76 -20.08 -8.93 -4.96
CA PRO A 76 -19.04 -8.18 -4.29
C PRO A 76 -19.21 -6.67 -4.48
N ALA A 77 -18.99 -5.88 -3.42
CA ALA A 77 -18.89 -4.43 -3.45
C ALA A 77 -17.68 -3.95 -4.27
N VAL A 78 -16.58 -4.72 -4.23
CA VAL A 78 -15.38 -4.49 -5.05
C VAL A 78 -14.88 -5.84 -5.52
N SER A 79 -14.82 -6.05 -6.83
CA SER A 79 -14.27 -7.28 -7.42
C SER A 79 -12.75 -7.21 -7.57
N ARG A 80 -12.13 -8.37 -7.79
CA ARG A 80 -10.69 -8.49 -8.07
C ARG A 80 -10.23 -7.58 -9.21
N SER A 81 -11.04 -7.47 -10.27
CA SER A 81 -10.74 -6.62 -11.42
C SER A 81 -10.81 -5.14 -11.09
N ASP A 82 -11.70 -4.74 -10.18
CA ASP A 82 -11.91 -3.32 -9.84
C ASP A 82 -10.68 -2.73 -9.15
N TRP A 83 -9.94 -3.53 -8.37
CA TRP A 83 -8.70 -3.10 -7.71
C TRP A 83 -7.62 -2.57 -8.67
N GLN A 84 -7.64 -2.99 -9.94
CA GLN A 84 -6.71 -2.49 -10.95
C GLN A 84 -7.07 -1.08 -11.44
N ALA A 85 -8.37 -0.75 -11.45
CA ALA A 85 -8.86 0.55 -11.87
C ALA A 85 -8.84 1.58 -10.72
N LEU A 86 -9.16 1.13 -9.51
CA LEU A 86 -9.27 1.98 -8.33
C LEU A 86 -7.94 2.66 -7.95
N LYS A 87 -8.05 3.93 -7.56
CA LYS A 87 -6.92 4.74 -7.10
C LYS A 87 -6.88 4.82 -5.59
N VAL A 88 -5.66 4.93 -5.07
CA VAL A 88 -5.38 4.92 -3.63
C VAL A 88 -4.73 6.22 -3.18
N HIS A 89 -5.25 6.77 -2.10
CA HIS A 89 -4.64 7.87 -1.38
C HIS A 89 -4.10 7.34 -0.04
N ILE A 90 -2.82 7.62 0.23
CA ILE A 90 -2.10 7.13 1.40
C ILE A 90 -1.53 8.32 2.15
N ALA A 91 -1.83 8.47 3.43
CA ALA A 91 -1.22 9.48 4.28
C ALA A 91 -0.50 8.80 5.46
N SER A 92 0.75 9.15 5.71
CA SER A 92 1.52 8.65 6.85
C SER A 92 2.14 9.79 7.65
N CYS A 93 2.07 9.67 8.98
CA CYS A 93 2.68 10.56 9.97
C CYS A 93 3.49 9.78 11.02
#